data_AF-A0A1F7SUB7-F1
#
_entry.id   AF-A0A1F7SUB7-F1
#
_cell.length_a   1.000
_cell.length_b   1.000
_cell.length_c   1.000
_cell.angle_alpha   90.00
_cell.angle_beta   90.00
_cell.angle_gamma   90.00
#
_symmetry.space_group_name_H-M   'P 1'
#
loop_
_entity.id
_entity.type
_entity.pdbx_description
1 polymer ?
#
loop_
_entity_poly.entity_id
_entity_poly.type
_entity_poly.pdbx_seq_one_letter_code
_entity_poly.pdbx_strand_id
1 'polypeptide(L)'
;MKAKKIKKTEDISSPSKLTKIRYNRKFRLGLILVLMIIVAVLFYFWEKARIGLAIAFIALLAAFGLEVSQNDWDLQKLWETKSFQESKLSRDTAGNILFDKLGNITTDSTLGKTADEYNCDDFSTQSDAQIFFEKVGGTGNDINRLDGDKDGEACESLPLGTN
;
A
#
# COMPACT_ATOMS: atom_id res chain seq x y z
N MET A 1 27.64 -25.80 37.48
CA MET A 1 27.37 -24.76 36.46
C MET A 1 26.43 -25.36 35.42
N LYS A 2 25.15 -24.96 35.41
CA LYS A 2 24.14 -25.48 34.48
C LYS A 2 23.98 -24.53 33.30
N ALA A 3 24.12 -25.08 32.09
CA ALA A 3 23.96 -24.37 30.83
C ALA A 3 22.58 -23.71 30.73
N LYS A 4 22.57 -22.39 30.55
CA LYS A 4 21.39 -21.58 30.27
C LYS A 4 20.96 -21.87 28.83
N LYS A 5 19.92 -22.70 28.66
CA LYS A 5 19.25 -22.90 27.37
C LYS A 5 18.72 -21.55 26.88
N ILE A 6 19.33 -21.04 25.81
CA ILE A 6 18.85 -19.90 25.04
C ILE A 6 17.48 -20.29 24.47
N LYS A 7 16.44 -19.52 24.83
CA LYS A 7 15.08 -19.72 24.35
C LYS A 7 15.04 -19.30 22.87
N LYS A 8 14.62 -20.26 22.05
CA LYS A 8 14.45 -20.23 20.60
C LYS A 8 13.62 -19.01 20.15
N THR A 9 14.16 -18.32 19.14
CA THR A 9 13.55 -17.28 18.31
C THR A 9 12.34 -17.81 17.53
N GLU A 10 11.42 -16.89 17.21
CA GLU A 10 10.32 -16.97 16.21
C GLU A 10 9.11 -17.87 16.48
N ASP A 11 7.96 -17.21 16.68
CA ASP A 11 6.72 -17.66 16.06
C ASP A 11 6.11 -16.44 15.34
N ILE A 12 6.26 -16.45 14.02
CA ILE A 12 5.69 -15.52 13.07
C ILE A 12 4.17 -15.56 13.27
N SER A 13 3.57 -14.43 13.61
CA SER A 13 2.13 -14.31 13.84
C SER A 13 1.35 -14.68 12.58
N SER A 14 0.98 -15.96 12.47
CA SER A 14 0.01 -16.41 11.49
C SER A 14 -1.24 -15.55 11.65
N PRO A 15 -1.71 -14.85 10.60
CA PRO A 15 -2.83 -13.94 10.74
C PRO A 15 -4.05 -14.73 11.23
N SER A 16 -4.61 -14.31 12.36
CA SER A 16 -5.84 -14.89 12.91
C SER A 16 -6.90 -15.01 11.81
N LYS A 17 -7.70 -16.09 11.83
CA LYS A 17 -8.76 -16.35 10.84
C LYS A 17 -9.68 -15.13 10.66
N LEU A 18 -9.90 -14.37 11.74
CA LEU A 18 -10.68 -13.13 11.75
C LEU A 18 -10.05 -12.01 10.89
N THR A 19 -8.71 -11.89 10.90
CA THR A 19 -7.98 -10.91 10.10
C THR A 19 -8.12 -11.23 8.61
N LYS A 20 -8.06 -12.51 8.25
CA LYS A 20 -8.21 -12.99 6.87
C LYS A 20 -9.62 -12.75 6.31
N ILE A 21 -10.65 -12.88 7.15
CA ILE A 21 -12.05 -12.58 6.78
C ILE A 21 -12.24 -11.07 6.61
N ARG A 22 -11.67 -10.26 7.51
CA ARG A 22 -11.80 -8.80 7.48
C ARG A 22 -11.19 -8.16 6.22
N TYR A 23 -10.12 -8.75 5.70
CA TYR A 23 -9.45 -8.30 4.47
C TYR A 23 -10.19 -8.76 3.19
N ASN A 24 -11.14 -9.70 3.29
CA ASN A 24 -11.83 -10.19 2.11
C ASN A 24 -12.78 -9.12 1.54
N ARG A 25 -12.45 -8.59 0.37
CA ARG A 25 -13.23 -7.56 -0.35
C ARG A 25 -14.71 -7.92 -0.49
N LYS A 26 -15.02 -9.17 -0.87
CA LYS A 26 -16.42 -9.62 -1.03
C LYS A 26 -17.18 -9.54 0.30
N PHE A 27 -16.49 -9.79 1.41
CA PHE A 27 -17.05 -9.68 2.75
C PHE A 27 -17.26 -8.22 3.15
N ARG A 28 -16.28 -7.32 2.92
CA ARG A 28 -16.42 -5.88 3.23
C ARG A 28 -17.57 -5.24 2.45
N LEU A 29 -17.66 -5.50 1.15
CA LEU A 29 -18.78 -5.03 0.31
C LEU A 29 -20.12 -5.59 0.78
N GLY A 30 -20.17 -6.90 1.10
CA GLY A 30 -21.37 -7.52 1.64
C GLY A 30 -21.80 -6.89 2.98
N LEU A 31 -20.85 -6.64 3.88
CA LEU A 31 -21.10 -5.97 5.16
C LEU A 31 -21.67 -4.56 4.95
N ILE A 32 -21.06 -3.74 4.09
CA ILE A 32 -21.52 -2.37 3.82
C ILE A 32 -22.94 -2.38 3.25
N LEU A 33 -23.23 -3.28 2.30
CA LEU A 33 -24.58 -3.42 1.73
C LEU A 33 -25.61 -3.82 2.79
N VAL A 34 -25.28 -4.77 3.67
CA VAL A 34 -26.16 -5.17 4.77
C VAL A 34 -26.41 -4.00 5.73
N LEU A 35 -25.37 -3.22 6.07
CA LEU A 35 -25.52 -2.03 6.92
C LEU A 35 -26.40 -0.96 6.27
N MET A 36 -26.26 -0.72 4.98
CA MET A 36 -27.10 0.21 4.24
C MET A 36 -28.58 -0.20 4.26
N ILE A 37 -28.87 -1.50 4.08
CA ILE A 37 -30.24 -2.03 4.15
C ILE A 37 -30.81 -1.83 5.55
N ILE A 38 -30.03 -2.14 6.60
CA ILE A 38 -30.46 -1.95 8.00
C ILE A 38 -30.77 -0.48 8.26
N VAL A 39 -29.88 0.44 7.84
CA VAL A 39 -30.10 1.88 8.01
C VAL A 39 -31.34 2.35 7.24
N ALA A 40 -31.58 1.85 6.02
CA ALA A 40 -32.76 2.18 5.24
C ALA A 40 -34.06 1.69 5.92
N VAL A 41 -34.05 0.48 6.49
CA VAL A 41 -35.18 -0.05 7.28
C VAL A 41 -35.41 0.79 8.53
N LEU A 42 -34.36 1.10 9.29
CA LEU A 42 -34.45 1.97 10.47
C LEU A 42 -34.95 3.37 10.11
N PHE A 43 -34.55 3.91 8.96
CA PHE A 43 -34.98 5.21 8.48
C PHE A 43 -36.49 5.25 8.19
N TYR A 44 -37.04 4.14 7.68
CA TYR A 44 -38.48 3.99 7.44
C TYR A 44 -39.28 3.92 8.74
N PHE A 45 -38.81 3.16 9.75
CA PHE A 45 -39.55 2.94 11.00
C PHE A 45 -39.31 4.00 12.08
N TRP A 46 -38.21 4.74 12.04
CA TRP A 46 -37.77 5.57 13.16
C TRP A 46 -37.66 7.06 12.81
N GLU A 47 -38.83 7.70 12.77
CA GLU A 47 -38.99 9.07 12.30
C GLU A 47 -38.17 10.11 13.08
N LYS A 48 -38.03 9.93 14.39
CA LYS A 48 -37.27 10.83 15.28
C LYS A 48 -35.75 10.76 15.08
N ALA A 49 -35.25 9.66 14.51
CA ALA A 49 -33.84 9.44 14.25
C ALA A 49 -33.44 9.76 12.80
N ARG A 50 -34.38 10.19 11.95
CA ARG A 50 -34.17 10.36 10.49
C ARG A 50 -32.96 11.21 10.12
N ILE A 51 -32.72 12.33 10.80
CA ILE A 51 -31.57 13.20 10.50
C ILE A 51 -30.25 12.48 10.77
N GLY A 52 -30.12 11.80 11.91
CA GLY A 52 -28.92 11.03 12.24
C GLY A 52 -28.73 9.84 11.30
N LEU A 53 -29.81 9.15 10.94
CA LEU A 53 -29.78 8.04 9.99
C LEU A 53 -29.43 8.50 8.56
N ALA A 54 -29.85 9.69 8.13
CA ALA A 54 -29.46 10.26 6.84
C ALA A 54 -27.96 10.56 6.79
N ILE A 55 -27.39 11.15 7.85
CA ILE A 55 -25.94 11.40 7.95
C ILE A 55 -25.17 10.07 7.91
N ALA A 56 -25.62 9.08 8.68
CA ALA A 56 -25.01 7.75 8.69
C ALA A 56 -25.09 7.08 7.31
N PHE A 57 -26.21 7.23 6.61
CA PHE A 57 -26.39 6.70 5.27
C PHE A 57 -25.46 7.37 4.24
N ILE A 58 -25.30 8.69 4.30
CA ILE A 58 -24.34 9.42 3.44
C ILE A 58 -22.91 8.95 3.70
N ALA A 59 -22.53 8.77 4.98
CA ALA A 59 -21.22 8.24 5.34
C ALA A 59 -21.00 6.80 4.82
N LEU A 60 -22.03 5.94 4.89
CA LEU A 60 -21.99 4.59 4.33
C LEU A 60 -21.87 4.60 2.80
N LEU A 61 -22.57 5.51 2.11
CA LEU A 61 -22.45 5.69 0.66
C LEU A 61 -21.04 6.11 0.25
N ALA A 62 -20.43 7.04 0.99
CA ALA A 62 -19.05 7.41 0.77
C ALA A 62 -18.12 6.20 0.96
N ALA A 63 -18.25 5.46 2.06
CA ALA A 63 -17.47 4.26 2.32
C ALA A 63 -17.66 3.18 1.22
N PHE A 64 -18.89 2.98 0.75
CA PHE A 64 -19.20 2.08 -0.36
C PHE A 64 -18.49 2.52 -1.65
N GLY A 65 -18.53 3.82 -1.98
CA GLY A 65 -17.84 4.38 -3.14
C GLY A 65 -16.33 4.14 -3.10
N LEU A 66 -15.68 4.35 -1.95
CA LEU A 66 -14.25 4.04 -1.78
C LEU A 66 -13.96 2.54 -1.92
N GLU A 67 -14.80 1.67 -1.34
CA GLU A 67 -14.61 0.21 -1.39
C GLU A 67 -14.81 -0.37 -2.81
N VAL A 68 -15.76 0.18 -3.59
CA VAL A 68 -16.02 -0.25 -4.97
C VAL A 68 -14.93 0.25 -5.91
N SER A 69 -14.54 1.52 -5.78
CA SER A 69 -13.60 2.16 -6.72
C SER A 69 -12.19 1.57 -6.67
N GLN A 70 -11.80 0.85 -5.61
CA GLN A 70 -10.45 0.29 -5.44
C GLN A 70 -9.32 1.31 -5.65
N ASN A 71 -9.64 2.61 -5.57
CA ASN A 71 -8.65 3.65 -5.71
C ASN A 71 -8.02 3.87 -4.35
N ASP A 72 -6.70 3.67 -4.28
CA ASP A 72 -5.90 4.14 -3.17
C ASP A 72 -5.46 5.58 -3.52
N TRP A 73 -5.54 6.49 -2.55
CA TRP A 73 -5.22 7.90 -2.78
C TRP A 73 -4.06 8.28 -1.88
N ASP A 74 -2.97 8.74 -2.48
CA ASP A 74 -1.83 9.28 -1.77
C ASP A 74 -2.22 10.62 -1.13
N LEU A 75 -2.45 10.61 0.19
CA LEU A 75 -2.84 11.79 0.94
C LEU A 75 -1.75 12.87 0.94
N GLN A 76 -0.48 12.45 0.89
CA GLN A 76 0.64 13.40 0.82
C GLN A 76 0.66 14.05 -0.56
N LYS A 77 0.53 13.27 -1.63
CA LYS A 77 0.50 13.83 -2.98
C LYS A 77 -0.71 14.72 -3.22
N LEU A 78 -1.86 14.36 -2.67
CA LEU A 78 -3.07 15.18 -2.74
C LEU A 78 -2.88 16.51 -1.99
N TRP A 79 -2.17 16.51 -0.87
CA TRP A 79 -1.86 17.74 -0.14
C TRP A 79 -0.89 18.66 -0.90
N GLU A 80 0.16 18.09 -1.50
CA GLU A 80 1.16 18.83 -2.26
C GLU A 80 0.59 19.42 -3.55
N THR A 81 -0.14 18.62 -4.32
CA THR A 81 -0.58 18.98 -5.69
C THR A 81 -1.99 19.55 -5.73
N LYS A 82 -2.80 19.27 -4.70
CA LYS A 82 -4.26 19.51 -4.67
C LYS A 82 -5.00 18.85 -5.84
N SER A 83 -4.38 17.85 -6.47
CA SER A 83 -4.89 17.12 -7.63
C SER A 83 -5.26 15.69 -7.25
N PHE A 84 -6.52 15.33 -7.50
CA PHE A 84 -6.99 13.96 -7.32
C PHE A 84 -6.35 13.04 -8.37
N GLN A 85 -6.25 13.45 -9.63
CA GLN A 85 -5.72 12.59 -10.69
C GLN A 85 -4.26 12.17 -10.44
N GLU A 86 -3.45 13.08 -9.89
CA GLU A 86 -2.04 12.80 -9.56
C GLU A 86 -1.85 12.00 -8.27
N SER A 87 -2.82 12.01 -7.36
CA SER A 87 -2.75 11.25 -6.10
C SER A 87 -3.30 9.83 -6.22
N LYS A 88 -3.73 9.40 -7.41
CA LYS A 88 -4.22 8.03 -7.60
C LYS A 88 -3.06 7.03 -7.57
N LEU A 89 -3.06 6.14 -6.58
CA LEU A 89 -2.15 4.99 -6.48
C LEU A 89 -2.86 3.72 -6.96
N SER A 90 -2.16 2.88 -7.72
CA SER A 90 -2.65 1.54 -8.06
C SER A 90 -1.80 0.48 -7.39
N ARG A 91 -2.45 -0.60 -6.97
CA ARG A 91 -1.82 -1.80 -6.44
C ARG A 91 -2.09 -2.98 -7.37
N ASP A 92 -1.22 -3.96 -7.32
CA ASP A 92 -1.47 -5.25 -7.94
C ASP A 92 -2.59 -6.04 -7.23
N THR A 93 -2.88 -7.25 -7.71
CA THR A 93 -3.91 -8.12 -7.10
C THR A 93 -3.55 -8.57 -5.67
N ALA A 94 -2.28 -8.51 -5.28
CA ALA A 94 -1.78 -8.85 -3.96
C ALA A 94 -1.78 -7.66 -2.99
N GLY A 95 -1.99 -6.43 -3.48
CA GLY A 95 -1.96 -5.20 -2.70
C GLY A 95 -0.57 -4.56 -2.62
N ASN A 96 0.37 -4.95 -3.47
CA ASN A 96 1.70 -4.34 -3.53
C ASN A 96 1.71 -3.13 -4.47
N ILE A 97 2.57 -2.16 -4.15
CA ILE A 97 2.81 -0.98 -4.98
C ILE A 97 3.88 -1.35 -6.01
N LEU A 98 3.64 -1.03 -7.27
CA LEU A 98 4.60 -1.22 -8.35
C LEU A 98 5.38 0.08 -8.57
N PHE A 99 6.68 -0.05 -8.73
CA PHE A 99 7.58 1.06 -9.05
C PHE A 99 8.12 0.85 -10.46
N ASP A 100 8.31 1.94 -11.20
CA ASP A 100 9.10 1.93 -12.43
C ASP A 100 10.61 1.97 -12.10
N LYS A 101 11.47 1.86 -13.13
CA LYS A 101 12.93 1.95 -12.97
C LYS A 101 13.42 3.29 -12.40
N LEU A 102 12.59 4.32 -12.38
CA LEU A 102 12.93 5.64 -11.83
C LEU A 102 12.37 5.82 -10.42
N GLY A 103 11.81 4.77 -9.81
CA GLY A 103 11.25 4.78 -8.47
C GLY A 103 9.90 5.47 -8.37
N ASN A 104 9.23 5.76 -9.49
CA ASN A 104 7.88 6.32 -9.47
C ASN A 104 6.84 5.20 -9.40
N ILE A 105 5.73 5.47 -8.72
CA ILE A 105 4.64 4.52 -8.62
C ILE A 105 3.98 4.39 -9.99
N THR A 106 3.90 3.16 -10.49
CA THR A 106 3.26 2.84 -11.77
C THR A 106 2.08 1.91 -11.59
N THR A 107 1.17 1.97 -12.55
CA THR A 107 -0.01 1.10 -12.61
C THR A 107 0.16 0.00 -13.66
N ASP A 108 1.25 0.06 -14.43
CA ASP A 108 1.57 -0.87 -15.50
C ASP A 108 2.48 -1.98 -14.99
N SER A 109 1.93 -3.19 -14.83
CA SER A 109 2.67 -4.38 -14.40
C SER A 109 3.66 -4.91 -15.43
N THR A 110 3.66 -4.37 -16.65
CA THR A 110 4.66 -4.72 -17.68
C THR A 110 5.89 -3.83 -17.60
N LEU A 111 5.77 -2.64 -17.00
CA LEU A 111 6.84 -1.64 -16.89
C LEU A 111 7.38 -1.48 -15.47
N GLY A 112 6.65 -1.94 -14.46
CA GLY A 112 7.05 -1.85 -13.06
C GLY A 112 6.96 -3.17 -12.31
N LYS A 113 7.79 -3.26 -11.27
CA LYS A 113 7.89 -4.40 -10.34
C LYS A 113 7.69 -3.91 -8.91
N THR A 114 7.57 -4.82 -7.95
CA THR A 114 7.61 -4.41 -6.54
C THR A 114 9.03 -3.99 -6.15
N ALA A 115 9.16 -3.12 -5.14
CA ALA A 115 10.47 -2.54 -4.79
C ALA A 115 11.54 -3.61 -4.49
N ASP A 116 11.14 -4.74 -3.90
CA ASP A 116 12.00 -5.88 -3.54
C ASP A 116 12.43 -6.76 -4.73
N GLU A 117 11.81 -6.60 -5.90
CA GLU A 117 12.16 -7.32 -7.12
C GLU A 117 13.22 -6.61 -7.97
N TYR A 118 13.59 -5.37 -7.62
CA TYR A 118 14.65 -4.62 -8.28
C TYR A 118 16.03 -4.99 -7.74
N ASN A 119 17.01 -5.14 -8.62
CA ASN A 119 18.41 -5.36 -8.28
C ASN A 119 19.33 -4.49 -9.16
N CYS A 120 20.64 -4.50 -8.90
CA CYS A 120 21.60 -3.70 -9.66
C CYS A 120 21.63 -4.03 -11.17
N ASP A 121 21.28 -5.25 -11.58
CA ASP A 121 21.25 -5.64 -13.00
C ASP A 121 20.04 -5.04 -13.75
N ASP A 122 19.03 -4.54 -13.04
CA ASP A 122 17.88 -3.85 -13.65
C ASP A 122 18.23 -2.43 -14.15
N PHE A 123 19.36 -1.87 -13.71
CA PHE A 123 19.80 -0.51 -13.99
C PHE A 123 21.02 -0.49 -14.91
N SER A 124 21.04 0.48 -15.83
CA SER A 124 22.16 0.66 -16.76
C SER A 124 23.29 1.47 -16.14
N THR A 125 22.98 2.36 -15.20
CA THR A 125 23.93 3.27 -14.56
C THR A 125 23.72 3.34 -13.06
N GLN A 126 24.79 3.69 -12.34
CA GLN A 126 24.76 3.91 -10.90
C GLN A 126 23.80 5.05 -10.54
N SER A 127 23.76 6.13 -11.34
CA SER A 127 22.85 7.25 -11.11
C SER A 127 21.38 6.86 -11.20
N ASP A 128 20.99 6.01 -12.17
CA ASP A 128 19.62 5.50 -12.26
C ASP A 128 19.25 4.66 -11.03
N ALA A 129 20.17 3.79 -10.59
CA ALA A 129 19.99 2.97 -9.39
C ALA A 129 19.88 3.82 -8.12
N GLN A 130 20.69 4.87 -8.01
CA GLN A 130 20.66 5.82 -6.89
C GLN A 130 19.32 6.54 -6.79
N ILE A 131 18.79 7.05 -7.91
CA ILE A 131 17.49 7.73 -7.94
C ILE A 131 16.37 6.78 -7.48
N PHE A 132 16.40 5.53 -7.96
CA PHE A 132 15.43 4.53 -7.53
C PHE A 132 15.55 4.28 -6.02
N PHE A 133 16.76 3.99 -5.55
CA PHE A 133 17.08 3.69 -4.15
C PHE A 133 16.54 4.77 -3.20
N GLU A 134 16.86 6.04 -3.47
CA GLU A 134 16.43 7.17 -2.63
C GLU A 134 14.90 7.33 -2.58
N LYS A 135 14.20 7.06 -3.69
CA LYS A 135 12.74 7.20 -3.74
C LYS A 135 12.00 6.08 -3.05
N VAL A 136 12.50 4.85 -3.10
CA VAL A 136 11.79 3.68 -2.54
C VAL A 136 12.10 3.42 -1.06
N GLY A 137 13.11 4.08 -0.50
CA GLY A 137 13.40 3.97 0.93
C GLY A 137 14.80 4.36 1.38
N GLY A 138 15.78 4.34 0.47
CA GLY A 138 17.19 4.58 0.77
C GLY A 138 17.74 3.63 1.83
N THR A 139 18.81 4.04 2.50
CA THR A 139 19.48 3.27 3.58
C THR A 139 18.55 2.88 4.73
N GLY A 140 17.51 3.67 4.98
CA GLY A 140 16.51 3.40 6.02
C GLY A 140 15.59 2.22 5.69
N ASN A 141 15.42 1.89 4.41
CA ASN A 141 14.53 0.84 3.93
C ASN A 141 15.02 0.19 2.62
N ASP A 142 16.25 -0.34 2.64
CA ASP A 142 16.88 -1.05 1.51
C ASP A 142 16.42 -2.50 1.42
N ILE A 143 15.16 -2.70 1.00
CA ILE A 143 14.56 -4.05 0.87
C ILE A 143 15.18 -4.82 -0.31
N ASN A 144 15.53 -4.09 -1.36
CA ASN A 144 16.15 -4.54 -2.61
C ASN A 144 17.65 -4.81 -2.51
N ARG A 145 18.31 -4.37 -1.44
CA ARG A 145 19.74 -4.56 -1.22
C ARG A 145 20.60 -3.93 -2.32
N LEU A 146 20.18 -2.75 -2.82
CA LEU A 146 20.98 -2.01 -3.80
C LEU A 146 22.22 -1.38 -3.15
N ASP A 147 22.15 -1.07 -1.86
CA ASP A 147 23.24 -0.53 -1.04
C ASP A 147 23.67 -1.61 -0.02
N GLY A 148 24.51 -2.52 -0.50
CA GLY A 148 24.84 -3.74 0.22
C GLY A 148 25.63 -3.51 1.52
N ASP A 149 26.45 -2.47 1.56
CA ASP A 149 27.32 -2.09 2.67
C ASP A 149 26.78 -0.91 3.50
N LYS A 150 25.69 -0.29 3.03
CA LYS A 150 24.85 0.69 3.73
C LYS A 150 25.51 2.03 3.94
N ASP A 151 26.30 2.45 2.97
CA ASP A 151 27.01 3.73 3.01
C ASP A 151 26.20 4.89 2.39
N GLY A 152 25.08 4.58 1.73
CA GLY A 152 24.23 5.53 1.03
C GLY A 152 24.36 5.52 -0.48
N GLU A 153 25.30 4.75 -1.03
CA GLU A 153 25.58 4.66 -2.46
C GLU A 153 25.06 3.32 -3.02
N ALA A 154 24.01 3.39 -3.83
CA ALA A 154 23.42 2.21 -4.46
C ALA A 154 24.26 1.76 -5.66
N CYS A 155 24.48 0.44 -5.76
CA CYS A 155 25.05 -0.23 -6.94
C CYS A 155 26.34 0.41 -7.48
N GLU A 156 27.31 0.72 -6.62
CA GLU A 156 28.59 1.35 -6.96
C GLU A 156 29.39 0.63 -8.07
N SER A 157 29.10 -0.65 -8.29
CA SER A 157 29.72 -1.46 -9.36
C SER A 157 29.25 -1.08 -10.78
N LEU A 158 28.15 -0.32 -10.91
CA LEU A 158 27.63 0.15 -12.19
C LEU A 158 28.41 1.37 -12.69
N PRO A 159 28.45 1.60 -14.02
CA PRO A 159 29.04 2.83 -14.55
C PRO A 159 28.25 4.05 -14.08
N LEU A 160 28.95 5.15 -13.75
CA LEU A 160 28.35 6.39 -13.24
C LEU A 160 27.37 7.07 -14.21
N GLY A 161 27.29 6.63 -15.47
CA GLY A 161 26.53 7.31 -16.51
C GLY A 161 27.18 8.64 -16.91
N THR A 162 27.01 9.06 -18.16
CA THR A 162 27.42 10.40 -18.58
C THR A 162 26.26 11.35 -18.36
N ASN A 163 26.38 12.22 -17.36
CA ASN A 163 25.48 13.35 -17.12
C ASN A 163 25.38 14.31 -18.32
#